data_AF-A0A2V6P0W7-F1
#
_entry.id   AF-A0A2V6P0W7-F1
#
_cell.length_a   1.000
_cell.length_b   1.000
_cell.length_c   1.000
_cell.angle_alpha   90.00
_cell.angle_beta   90.00
_cell.angle_gamma   90.00
#
_symmetry.space_group_name_H-M   'P 1'
#
loop_
_entity.id
_entity.type
_entity.pdbx_description
1 polymer ?
#
loop_
_entity_poly.entity_id
_entity_poly.type
_entity_poly.pdbx_seq_one_letter_code
_entity_poly.pdbx_strand_id
1 'polypeptide(L)' 'MIDAANVASGAGAVIGSIPAGGFPRELRVTEDGRTLVVSNFNSNTVEFVDIGRLGFARSQARRSATGTSR' A
#
# COMPACT_ATOMS: atom_id res chain seq x y z
N MET A 1 -3.92 10.97 11.74
CA MET A 1 -2.65 10.28 11.44
C MET A 1 -2.80 8.83 11.85
N ILE A 2 -2.22 7.91 11.09
CA ILE A 2 -2.27 6.49 11.42
C ILE A 2 -0.91 6.07 11.98
N ASP A 3 -0.91 5.25 13.04
CA ASP A 3 0.25 4.85 13.82
C ASP A 3 0.78 3.47 13.37
N ALA A 4 2.05 3.42 12.96
CA ALA A 4 2.72 2.21 12.51
C ALA A 4 2.82 1.12 13.61
N ALA A 5 2.77 1.49 14.89
CA ALA A 5 2.75 0.54 15.99
C ALA A 5 1.49 -0.35 15.99
N ASN A 6 0.41 0.08 15.31
CA ASN A 6 -0.87 -0.61 15.27
C ASN A 6 -1.03 -1.63 14.13
N VAL A 7 -0.04 -1.80 13.23
CA VAL A 7 -0.09 -2.85 12.17
C VAL A 7 -0.41 -4.23 12.75
N ALA A 8 0.20 -4.55 13.90
CA ALA A 8 0.10 -5.87 14.52
C ALA A 8 -1.24 -6.12 15.22
N SER A 9 -1.99 -5.07 15.57
CA SER A 9 -3.28 -5.17 16.28
C SER A 9 -4.48 -5.26 15.34
N GLY A 10 -4.26 -5.18 14.02
CA GLY A 10 -5.34 -5.17 13.03
C GLY A 10 -6.03 -3.81 12.88
N ALA A 11 -5.60 -2.79 13.62
CA ALA A 11 -5.96 -1.41 13.33
C ALA A 11 -5.16 -0.92 12.12
N GLY A 12 -5.79 -0.11 11.27
CA GLY A 12 -5.11 0.48 10.12
C GLY A 12 -3.81 1.16 10.58
N ALA A 13 -2.76 1.00 9.80
CA ALA A 13 -1.44 1.57 10.06
C ALA A 13 -0.87 2.19 8.78
N VAL A 14 -0.29 3.39 8.87
CA VAL A 14 0.48 3.97 7.76
C VAL A 14 1.87 3.35 7.80
N ILE A 15 2.18 2.53 6.80
CA ILE A 15 3.47 1.84 6.68
C ILE A 15 4.43 2.56 5.73
N GLY A 16 4.00 3.67 5.15
CA GLY A 16 4.81 4.54 4.31
C GLY A 16 3.99 5.52 3.50
N SER A 17 4.70 6.31 2.69
CA SER A 17 4.13 7.36 1.86
C SER A 17 4.66 7.23 0.44
N ILE A 18 3.80 7.50 -0.54
CA ILE A 18 4.16 7.57 -1.97
C ILE A 18 4.16 9.06 -2.34
N PRO A 19 5.27 9.62 -2.86
CA PRO A 19 5.27 10.97 -3.41
C PRO A 19 4.26 11.06 -4.56
N ALA A 20 3.54 12.17 -4.62
CA ALA A 20 2.59 12.46 -5.69
C ALA A 20 2.72 13.90 -6.15
N GLY A 21 2.13 14.20 -7.31
CA GLY A 21 1.94 15.57 -7.78
C GLY A 21 0.96 16.39 -6.93
N GLY A 22 0.65 17.58 -7.42
CA GLY A 22 -0.22 18.56 -6.76
C GLY A 22 -1.68 18.14 -6.77
N PHE A 23 -2.28 18.11 -5.58
CA PHE A 23 -3.71 17.84 -5.32
C PHE A 23 -4.20 16.53 -5.97
N PRO A 24 -3.75 15.35 -5.48
CA PRO A 24 -4.23 14.06 -5.96
C PRO A 24 -5.72 13.88 -5.65
N ARG A 25 -6.49 13.35 -6.61
CA ARG A 25 -7.96 13.24 -6.49
C ARG A 25 -8.49 11.82 -6.59
N GLU A 26 -8.00 11.05 -7.56
CA GLU A 26 -8.43 9.67 -7.77
C GLU A 26 -7.24 8.72 -7.79
N LEU A 27 -7.47 7.53 -7.22
CA LEU A 27 -6.48 6.48 -7.08
C LEU A 27 -7.13 5.16 -7.46
N ARG A 28 -6.50 4.41 -8.38
CA ARG A 28 -6.96 3.07 -8.76
C ARG A 28 -5.78 2.13 -8.99
N VAL A 29 -5.86 0.94 -8.41
CA VAL A 29 -4.91 -0.15 -8.68
C VAL A 29 -5.37 -0.92 -9.92
N THR A 30 -4.43 -1.26 -10.81
CA THR A 30 -4.70 -2.13 -11.96
C THR A 30 -5.12 -3.52 -11.52
N GLU A 31 -5.84 -4.25 -12.36
CA GLU A 31 -6.37 -5.57 -12.03
C GLU A 31 -5.27 -6.58 -11.65
N ASP A 32 -4.10 -6.46 -12.29
CA ASP A 32 -2.94 -7.30 -11.98
C ASP A 32 -2.22 -6.94 -10.66
N GLY A 33 -2.67 -5.88 -9.98
CA GLY A 33 -2.16 -5.44 -8.69
C GLY A 33 -0.77 -4.81 -8.72
N ARG A 34 -0.22 -4.50 -9.92
CA ARG A 34 1.16 -4.01 -10.06
C ARG A 34 1.27 -2.51 -10.14
N THR A 35 0.24 -1.83 -10.63
CA THR A 35 0.32 -0.39 -10.90
C THR A 35 -0.78 0.35 -10.16
N LEU A 36 -0.40 1.37 -9.41
CA LEU A 36 -1.33 2.38 -8.89
C LEU A 36 -1.33 3.56 -9.85
N VAL A 37 -2.51 3.91 -10.37
CA VAL A 37 -2.73 5.10 -11.20
C VAL A 37 -3.25 6.22 -10.31
N VAL A 38 -2.62 7.39 -10.37
CA VAL A 38 -2.95 8.58 -9.57
C VAL A 38 -3.22 9.78 -10.49
N SER A 39 -4.36 10.44 -10.32
CA SER A 39 -4.66 11.71 -10.99
C SER A 39 -4.28 12.91 -10.11
N ASN A 40 -3.36 13.74 -10.58
CA ASN A 40 -2.87 14.92 -9.85
C ASN A 40 -3.48 16.19 -10.46
N PHE A 41 -4.56 16.69 -9.86
CA PHE A 41 -5.40 17.73 -10.45
C PHE A 41 -4.67 19.07 -10.63
N ASN A 42 -3.98 19.57 -9.60
CA ASN A 42 -3.28 20.86 -9.70
C ASN A 42 -2.01 20.77 -10.56
N SER A 43 -1.40 19.59 -10.66
CA SER A 43 -0.23 19.38 -11.52
C SER A 43 -0.58 19.10 -12.98
N ASN A 44 -1.84 18.81 -13.31
CA ASN A 44 -2.26 18.36 -14.64
C ASN A 44 -1.47 17.13 -15.14
N THR A 45 -1.19 16.18 -14.23
CA THR A 45 -0.46 14.95 -14.56
C THR A 45 -1.21 13.70 -14.11
N VAL A 46 -0.89 12.57 -14.75
CA VAL A 46 -1.24 11.23 -14.30
C VAL A 46 0.05 10.48 -14.01
N GLU A 47 0.14 9.89 -12.82
CA GLU A 47 1.30 9.10 -12.39
C GLU A 47 0.95 7.61 -12.38
N PHE A 48 1.89 6.79 -12.85
CA PHE A 48 1.83 5.33 -12.79
C PHE A 48 2.91 4.85 -11.83
N VAL A 49 2.48 4.33 -10.68
CA VAL A 49 3.38 3.89 -9.60
C VAL A 49 3.47 2.37 -9.62
N ASP A 50 4.69 1.85 -9.80
CA ASP A 50 5.00 0.41 -9.66
C ASP A 50 4.97 0.02 -8.17
N ILE A 51 3.92 -0.71 -7.78
CA ILE A 51 3.67 -1.15 -6.41
C ILE A 51 4.73 -2.17 -5.96
N GLY A 52 5.27 -2.97 -6.88
CA GLY A 52 6.29 -3.98 -6.55
C GLY A 52 7.63 -3.37 -6.14
N ARG A 53 7.90 -2.12 -6.55
CA ARG A 53 9.08 -1.35 -6.15
C ARG A 53 8.89 -0.55 -4.86
N LEU A 54 7.66 -0.44 -4.38
CA LEU A 54 7.40 0.14 -3.07
C LEU A 54 7.86 -0.90 -2.04
N GLY A 55 9.03 -0.70 -1.45
CA GLY A 55 9.69 -1.61 -0.50
C GLY A 55 8.95 -1.84 0.83
N PHE A 56 7.64 -1.67 0.85
CA PHE A 56 6.79 -1.97 1.99
C PHE A 56 6.65 -3.48 2.12
N ALA A 57 7.19 -4.02 3.22
CA ALA A 57 7.04 -5.42 3.53
C ALA A 57 5.54 -5.76 3.64
N ARG A 58 5.06 -6.67 2.78
CA ARG A 58 3.71 -7.22 2.91
C ARG A 58 3.64 -7.87 4.30
N SER A 59 2.74 -7.43 5.18
CA SER A 59 2.56 -8.08 6.47
C SER A 59 2.08 -9.51 6.20
N GLN A 60 3.00 -10.47 6.26
CA GLN A 60 2.67 -11.88 6.26
C GLN A 60 1.95 -12.12 7.58
N ALA A 61 0.62 -12.02 7.59
CA ALA A 61 -0.17 -12.58 8.67
C ALA A 61 0.20 -14.06 8.72
N ARG A 62 0.98 -14.45 9.73
CA ARG A 62 1.48 -15.81 9.89
C ARG A 62 0.30 -16.76 9.79
N ARG A 63 0.19 -17.48 8.66
CA ARG A 63 -0.65 -18.68 8.58
C ARG A 63 -0.03 -19.68 9.54
N SER A 64 -0.48 -19.64 10.78
CA SER A 64 -0.09 -20.59 11.82
C SER A 64 -0.73 -21.92 11.46
N ALA A 65 -0.03 -22.72 10.64
CA ALA A 65 -0.31 -24.14 10.51
C ALA A 65 0.28 -24.84 11.74
N THR A 66 -0.44 -24.78 12.86
CA THR A 66 -0.17 -25.68 14.01
C THR A 66 -0.73 -27.05 13.65
N GLY A 67 0.03 -27.82 12.87
CA GLY A 67 -0.14 -29.25 12.70
C GLY A 67 1.01 -29.96 13.39
N THR A 68 0.92 -30.10 14.72
CA THR A 68 1.85 -30.95 15.46
C THR A 68 1.53 -32.41 15.14
N SER A 69 2.44 -33.07 14.42
CA SER A 69 2.49 -34.53 14.27
C SER A 69 3.85 -35.01 14.76
N ARG A 70 3.85 -35.63 15.94
CA ARG A 70 4.67 -36.76 16.43
C ARG A 70 4.75 -36.73 17.95
#